data_AF-A0A0A0KPN0-F1
#
_entry.id   AF-A0A0A0KPN0-F1
#
_cell.length_a   1.000
_cell.length_b   1.000
_cell.length_c   1.000
_cell.angle_alpha   90.00
_cell.angle_beta   90.00
_cell.angle_gamma   90.00
#
_symmetry.space_group_name_H-M   'P 1'
#
loop_
_entity.id
_entity.type
_entity.pdbx_description
1 polymer ?
#
loop_
_entity_poly.entity_id
_entity_poly.type
_entity_poly.pdbx_seq_one_letter_code
_entity_poly.pdbx_strand_id
1 'polypeptide(L)'
;MIIHSSLSISNQSSSSSSSYSPLPFVKLRNFSNHSLRFRWSISVIRCEALGSSSSEVAVQSSSSSSGGSRVVESQEGSSKAGPYPGGMGPYTGRDPSVKKPGWLRQRAPQGEKFQEVKDSLSRLNLNTVCEEAQCPNIGECWNGGGDGIATATIMLLGDTCTRGCRFCAVKTSRNPAPPDPMEPLNTATAIASWGVDYIVLTSVDRDDIPDGGSGHFAQTVKAMKELKPEIMVECLTSDFRGDLKAVETLVHSGLDVFAHNVETVKRLQRIVRDPRAGYDQSLAVLKHAKHSKEGMITKSSIMLGLGESDDELKEALADLRAIDVDILTLGQYLQPTPLHLTVKEYVTPEKFAFWKEYGESIGFRYVASGPLVRSSYRAGELFVQTMVRERVKSSTAN
;
A
#
# COMPACT_ATOMS: atom_id res chain seq x y z
N MET A 1 -20.97 34.48 38.93
CA MET A 1 -20.46 35.43 39.94
C MET A 1 -18.99 35.67 39.63
N ILE A 2 -18.64 36.84 39.10
CA ILE A 2 -17.28 37.19 38.69
C ILE A 2 -16.95 38.49 39.42
N ILE A 3 -15.77 38.58 40.04
CA ILE A 3 -15.29 39.81 40.66
C ILE A 3 -14.05 40.29 39.90
N HIS A 4 -14.25 41.43 39.23
CA HIS A 4 -13.30 42.48 38.88
C HIS A 4 -11.85 42.35 39.38
N SER A 5 -10.89 42.69 38.51
CA SER A 5 -10.53 44.11 38.39
C SER A 5 -9.85 44.47 37.06
N SER A 6 -10.02 45.72 36.66
CA SER A 6 -9.49 46.31 35.43
C SER A 6 -8.64 47.51 35.81
N LEU A 7 -7.46 47.67 35.20
CA LEU A 7 -6.71 48.91 35.26
C LEU A 7 -5.86 49.07 34.00
N SER A 8 -6.04 50.21 33.34
CA SER A 8 -5.38 50.57 32.08
C SER A 8 -4.70 51.92 32.23
N ILE A 9 -3.41 51.99 31.89
CA ILE A 9 -2.69 53.24 31.62
C ILE A 9 -1.84 53.00 30.37
N SER A 10 -1.75 54.02 29.51
CA SER A 10 -1.29 53.94 28.13
C SER A 10 0.01 54.71 27.86
N ASN A 11 0.77 54.18 26.88
CA ASN A 11 1.73 54.83 25.98
C ASN A 11 2.87 55.72 26.54
N GLN A 12 4.10 55.35 26.14
CA GLN A 12 4.84 56.15 25.16
C GLN A 12 5.83 55.28 24.33
N SER A 13 5.77 55.50 23.01
CA SER A 13 6.83 55.56 21.97
C SER A 13 8.31 55.47 22.43
N SER A 14 9.30 54.99 21.65
CA SER A 14 9.44 55.01 20.17
C SER A 14 10.54 54.07 19.63
N SER A 15 10.35 53.58 18.40
CA SER A 15 11.35 53.23 17.36
C SER A 15 12.84 52.94 17.71
N SER A 16 13.33 51.76 17.32
CA SER A 16 14.63 51.65 16.63
C SER A 16 14.68 50.39 15.73
N SER A 17 15.08 50.58 14.47
CA SER A 17 15.36 49.51 13.52
C SER A 17 16.78 48.98 13.70
N SER A 18 16.97 47.66 13.67
CA SER A 18 18.31 47.05 13.59
C SER A 18 18.35 45.96 12.53
N SER A 19 19.00 46.28 11.42
CA SER A 19 19.38 45.35 10.36
C SER A 19 20.43 44.35 10.86
N TYR A 20 20.22 43.05 10.60
CA TYR A 20 21.24 42.02 10.82
C TYR A 20 21.83 41.53 9.50
N SER A 21 23.16 41.54 9.42
CA SER A 21 23.95 41.13 8.25
C SER A 21 24.14 39.60 8.19
N PRO A 22 24.26 38.99 7.00
CA PRO A 22 24.52 37.56 6.86
C PRO A 22 26.00 37.20 7.14
N LEU A 23 26.20 36.03 7.75
CA LEU A 23 27.53 35.46 8.05
C LEU A 23 28.20 34.84 6.81
N PRO A 24 29.55 34.70 6.80
CA PRO A 24 30.31 34.49 5.57
C PRO A 24 30.35 33.05 5.05
N PHE A 25 30.44 32.96 3.72
CA PHE A 25 30.54 31.76 2.91
C PHE A 25 31.86 30.98 3.16
N VAL A 26 31.78 29.71 3.57
CA VAL A 26 32.97 28.84 3.70
C VAL A 26 33.20 28.06 2.40
N LYS A 27 34.35 28.34 1.76
CA LYS A 27 34.82 27.65 0.55
C LYS A 27 35.33 26.24 0.88
N LEU A 28 34.59 25.20 0.49
CA LEU A 28 35.11 23.83 0.50
C LEU A 28 36.07 23.61 -0.69
N ARG A 29 37.17 22.90 -0.43
CA ARG A 29 38.25 22.64 -1.40
C ARG A 29 37.94 21.39 -2.23
N ASN A 30 38.35 21.43 -3.51
CA ASN A 30 38.39 20.26 -4.38
C ASN A 30 39.27 19.15 -3.77
N PHE A 31 38.79 17.91 -3.82
CA PHE A 31 39.65 16.72 -3.77
C PHE A 31 39.43 15.88 -5.03
N SER A 32 40.53 15.50 -5.66
CA SER A 32 40.55 14.88 -6.98
C SER A 32 40.48 13.36 -6.92
N ASN A 33 39.84 12.78 -7.93
CA ASN A 33 40.01 11.43 -8.48
C ASN A 33 40.98 10.48 -7.76
N HIS A 34 40.45 9.37 -7.25
CA HIS A 34 41.16 8.08 -7.28
C HIS A 34 40.27 7.00 -7.90
N SER A 35 40.75 6.45 -9.03
CA SER A 35 40.12 5.35 -9.75
C SER A 35 40.67 4.02 -9.25
N LEU A 36 39.80 3.13 -8.77
CA LEU A 36 40.15 1.73 -8.47
C LEU A 36 39.28 0.80 -9.31
N ARG A 37 39.86 0.30 -10.41
CA ARG A 37 39.25 -0.73 -11.26
C ARG A 37 39.42 -2.10 -10.60
N PHE A 38 38.35 -2.66 -10.04
CA PHE A 38 38.33 -4.08 -9.68
C PHE A 38 37.99 -4.95 -10.90
N ARG A 39 38.91 -5.84 -11.25
CA ARG A 39 38.77 -6.85 -12.31
C ARG A 39 38.18 -8.11 -11.66
N TRP A 40 36.98 -8.51 -12.06
CA TRP A 40 36.42 -9.82 -11.70
C TRP A 40 36.72 -10.84 -12.80
N SER A 41 37.48 -11.87 -12.47
CA SER A 41 37.73 -13.02 -13.35
C SER A 41 36.60 -14.04 -13.18
N ILE A 42 35.88 -14.32 -14.26
CA ILE A 42 34.82 -15.34 -14.27
C ILE A 42 35.45 -16.71 -14.59
N SER A 43 35.44 -17.61 -13.61
CA SER A 43 35.73 -19.03 -13.83
C SER A 43 34.44 -19.78 -14.11
N VAL A 44 34.26 -20.24 -15.36
CA VAL A 44 33.13 -21.08 -15.76
C VAL A 44 33.42 -22.53 -15.39
N ILE A 45 32.68 -23.09 -14.42
CA ILE A 45 32.68 -24.53 -14.14
C ILE A 45 31.48 -25.15 -14.84
N ARG A 46 31.76 -26.15 -15.68
CA ARG A 46 30.81 -26.87 -16.52
C ARG A 46 30.61 -28.25 -15.93
N CYS A 47 29.41 -28.54 -15.39
CA CYS A 47 29.05 -29.90 -14.99
C CYS A 47 28.35 -30.62 -16.14
N GLU A 48 28.88 -31.79 -16.51
CA GLU A 48 28.26 -32.72 -17.44
C GLU A 48 27.38 -33.71 -16.65
N ALA A 49 26.19 -34.01 -17.18
CA ALA A 49 25.30 -35.01 -16.60
C ALA A 49 25.46 -36.35 -17.34
N LEU A 50 25.84 -37.39 -16.60
CA LEU A 50 25.83 -38.77 -17.08
C LEU A 50 24.42 -39.35 -16.92
N GLY A 51 23.94 -40.06 -17.95
CA GLY A 51 22.63 -40.72 -17.93
C GLY A 51 22.72 -42.20 -17.56
N SER A 52 21.56 -42.80 -17.26
CA SER A 52 21.35 -44.24 -17.25
C SER A 52 19.90 -44.58 -17.64
N SER A 53 19.73 -45.63 -18.44
CA SER A 53 18.46 -46.30 -18.76
C SER A 53 17.89 -47.04 -17.52
N SER A 54 16.73 -47.70 -17.49
CA SER A 54 15.77 -48.21 -18.50
C SER A 54 14.31 -48.03 -17.95
N SER A 55 13.18 -48.54 -18.46
CA SER A 55 12.82 -49.58 -19.45
C SER A 55 11.47 -49.27 -20.12
N GLU A 56 11.06 -50.06 -21.12
CA GLU A 56 9.74 -50.00 -21.78
C GLU A 56 8.69 -50.91 -21.10
N VAL A 57 7.41 -50.52 -21.18
CA VAL A 57 6.27 -51.44 -21.39
C VAL A 57 5.25 -50.74 -22.30
N ALA A 58 4.80 -51.41 -23.36
CA ALA A 58 3.79 -50.90 -24.28
C ALA A 58 2.58 -51.84 -24.35
N VAL A 59 1.36 -51.29 -24.33
CA VAL A 59 0.15 -51.93 -24.89
C VAL A 59 -0.72 -50.86 -25.58
N GLN A 60 -1.34 -51.27 -26.69
CA GLN A 60 -2.04 -50.44 -27.66
C GLN A 60 -3.46 -50.03 -27.20
N SER A 61 -4.00 -48.95 -27.78
CA SER A 61 -5.28 -49.05 -28.50
C SER A 61 -5.51 -47.83 -29.42
N SER A 62 -6.34 -48.03 -30.44
CA SER A 62 -6.54 -47.13 -31.58
C SER A 62 -7.77 -46.23 -31.41
N SER A 63 -7.72 -45.02 -32.00
CA SER A 63 -8.66 -44.64 -33.07
C SER A 63 -8.46 -43.18 -33.52
N SER A 64 -8.87 -42.93 -34.76
CA SER A 64 -8.74 -41.67 -35.49
C SER A 64 -9.88 -40.67 -35.20
N SER A 65 -9.56 -39.38 -35.12
CA SER A 65 -10.38 -38.34 -35.78
C SER A 65 -9.62 -37.02 -35.94
N SER A 66 -9.90 -36.33 -37.05
CA SER A 66 -9.25 -35.07 -37.46
C SER A 66 -9.88 -33.85 -36.76
N GLY A 67 -9.11 -33.20 -35.89
CA GLY A 67 -9.50 -31.95 -35.23
C GLY A 67 -9.11 -30.71 -36.05
N GLY A 68 -10.03 -30.18 -36.86
CA GLY A 68 -9.83 -28.89 -37.53
C GLY A 68 -9.94 -27.72 -36.56
N SER A 69 -9.03 -26.75 -36.62
CA SER A 69 -9.06 -25.55 -35.78
C SER A 69 -10.32 -24.72 -36.04
N ARG A 70 -11.20 -24.61 -35.03
CA ARG A 70 -12.24 -23.58 -34.97
C ARG A 70 -11.92 -22.59 -33.86
N VAL A 71 -11.73 -21.34 -34.26
CA VAL A 71 -11.79 -20.19 -33.35
C VAL A 71 -13.18 -20.15 -32.75
N VAL A 72 -13.29 -20.27 -31.43
CA VAL A 72 -14.58 -20.15 -30.73
C VAL A 72 -14.81 -18.69 -30.38
N GLU A 73 -15.51 -18.00 -31.29
CA GLU A 73 -16.11 -16.71 -31.02
C GLU A 73 -17.34 -16.95 -30.12
N SER A 74 -17.20 -16.64 -28.83
CA SER A 74 -18.23 -16.90 -27.82
C SER A 74 -19.39 -15.92 -27.97
N GLN A 75 -20.53 -16.42 -28.46
CA GLN A 75 -21.76 -15.66 -28.64
C GLN A 75 -22.29 -15.03 -27.33
N GLU A 76 -22.90 -13.87 -27.45
CA GLU A 76 -23.56 -13.16 -26.35
C GLU A 76 -24.74 -13.98 -25.82
N GLY A 77 -24.81 -14.20 -24.49
CA GLY A 77 -25.88 -14.99 -23.89
C GLY A 77 -25.93 -14.96 -22.37
N SER A 78 -26.97 -14.32 -21.83
CA SER A 78 -27.41 -14.35 -20.43
C SER A 78 -26.46 -13.73 -19.39
N SER A 79 -26.86 -12.54 -18.92
CA SER A 79 -26.27 -11.84 -17.78
C SER A 79 -26.50 -12.61 -16.47
N LYS A 80 -25.58 -13.49 -16.08
CA LYS A 80 -25.46 -13.92 -14.68
C LYS A 80 -25.03 -12.71 -13.84
N ALA A 81 -25.86 -12.33 -12.88
CA ALA A 81 -25.54 -11.25 -11.96
C ALA A 81 -24.27 -11.59 -11.17
N GLY A 82 -23.22 -10.80 -11.37
CA GLY A 82 -22.05 -10.82 -10.49
C GLY A 82 -22.39 -10.24 -9.11
N PRO A 83 -21.47 -10.27 -8.14
CA PRO A 83 -21.72 -9.83 -6.76
C PRO A 83 -22.02 -8.33 -6.59
N TYR A 84 -21.99 -7.53 -7.66
CA TYR A 84 -22.29 -6.11 -7.65
C TYR A 84 -23.77 -5.87 -8.04
N PRO A 85 -24.64 -5.38 -7.14
CA PRO A 85 -26.08 -5.27 -7.38
C PRO A 85 -26.49 -4.06 -8.25
N GLY A 86 -25.59 -3.57 -9.11
CA GLY A 86 -25.82 -2.48 -10.04
C GLY A 86 -25.23 -2.80 -11.40
N GLY A 87 -26.00 -2.59 -12.46
CA GLY A 87 -25.51 -2.65 -13.84
C GLY A 87 -24.56 -1.50 -14.18
N MET A 88 -24.16 -1.39 -15.44
CA MET A 88 -23.32 -0.28 -15.91
C MET A 88 -24.03 1.07 -15.72
N GLY A 89 -23.53 1.87 -14.77
CA GLY A 89 -23.93 3.26 -14.55
C GLY A 89 -22.94 4.26 -15.18
N PRO A 90 -23.19 5.58 -15.06
CA PRO A 90 -22.47 6.63 -15.81
C PRO A 90 -20.98 6.82 -15.46
N TYR A 91 -20.48 6.08 -14.47
CA TYR A 91 -19.08 6.09 -14.06
C TYR A 91 -18.38 4.74 -14.24
N THR A 92 -19.04 3.75 -14.83
CA THR A 92 -18.57 2.35 -14.94
C THR A 92 -18.63 1.88 -16.39
N GLY A 93 -17.92 0.79 -16.69
CA GLY A 93 -17.69 0.29 -18.04
C GLY A 93 -16.25 0.52 -18.49
N ARG A 94 -15.85 -0.14 -19.58
CA ARG A 94 -14.59 0.15 -20.28
C ARG A 94 -14.90 1.05 -21.47
N ASP A 95 -14.12 2.10 -21.66
CA ASP A 95 -14.08 2.78 -22.93
C ASP A 95 -13.31 1.91 -23.93
N PRO A 96 -13.93 1.38 -25.00
CA PRO A 96 -13.26 0.51 -25.96
C PRO A 96 -12.21 1.23 -26.81
N SER A 97 -12.23 2.56 -26.87
CA SER A 97 -11.23 3.37 -27.58
C SER A 97 -9.93 3.54 -26.78
N VAL A 98 -10.01 3.50 -25.44
CA VAL A 98 -8.90 3.81 -24.53
C VAL A 98 -8.11 2.55 -24.16
N LYS A 99 -7.14 2.19 -25.01
CA LYS A 99 -6.27 1.03 -24.81
C LYS A 99 -5.29 1.24 -23.65
N LYS A 100 -5.11 0.22 -22.81
CA LYS A 100 -4.11 0.20 -21.72
C LYS A 100 -2.69 0.36 -22.30
N PRO A 101 -1.92 1.39 -21.92
CA PRO A 101 -0.61 1.68 -22.50
C PRO A 101 0.47 0.65 -22.12
N GLY A 102 1.56 0.66 -22.89
CA GLY A 102 2.66 -0.30 -22.75
C GLY A 102 3.33 -0.31 -21.38
N TRP A 103 3.52 0.87 -20.76
CA TRP A 103 4.17 1.02 -19.45
C TRP A 103 3.36 0.48 -18.26
N LEU A 104 2.09 0.09 -18.47
CA LEU A 104 1.25 -0.56 -17.46
C LEU A 104 1.15 -2.10 -17.67
N ARG A 105 1.92 -2.67 -18.59
CA ARG A 105 2.00 -4.12 -18.80
C ARG A 105 2.96 -4.72 -17.80
N GLN A 106 2.50 -5.75 -17.09
CA GLN A 106 3.31 -6.57 -16.19
C GLN A 106 3.40 -8.00 -16.72
N ARG A 107 4.42 -8.73 -16.29
CA ARG A 107 4.55 -10.17 -16.60
C ARG A 107 3.54 -10.96 -15.78
N ALA A 108 3.07 -12.08 -16.32
CA ALA A 108 2.23 -12.99 -15.56
C ALA A 108 3.00 -13.55 -14.35
N PRO A 109 2.35 -13.79 -13.19
CA PRO A 109 3.00 -14.44 -12.06
C PRO A 109 3.36 -15.88 -12.43
N GLN A 110 4.63 -16.22 -12.23
CA GLN A 110 5.22 -17.54 -12.50
C GLN A 110 6.50 -17.70 -11.68
N GLY A 111 6.95 -18.93 -11.46
CA GLY A 111 8.19 -19.26 -10.76
C GLY A 111 7.96 -20.08 -9.48
N GLU A 112 9.03 -20.74 -9.03
CA GLU A 112 9.03 -21.62 -7.85
C GLU A 112 8.70 -20.83 -6.57
N LYS A 113 9.43 -19.74 -6.29
CA LYS A 113 9.15 -18.83 -5.15
C LYS A 113 7.71 -18.34 -5.08
N PHE A 114 7.14 -17.93 -6.22
CA PHE A 114 5.72 -17.53 -6.28
C PHE A 114 4.80 -18.68 -5.82
N GLN A 115 5.08 -19.91 -6.25
CA GLN A 115 4.30 -21.09 -5.86
C GLN A 115 4.52 -21.46 -4.38
N GLU A 116 5.75 -21.37 -3.85
CA GLU A 116 6.06 -21.57 -2.42
C GLU A 116 5.29 -20.61 -1.52
N VAL A 117 5.28 -19.32 -1.84
CA VAL A 117 4.52 -18.30 -1.10
C VAL A 117 3.02 -18.59 -1.17
N LYS A 118 2.51 -18.93 -2.35
CA LYS A 118 1.09 -19.29 -2.57
C LYS A 118 0.67 -20.50 -1.74
N ASP A 119 1.45 -21.58 -1.77
CA ASP A 119 1.15 -22.81 -1.05
C ASP A 119 1.29 -22.62 0.47
N SER A 120 2.21 -21.77 0.90
CA SER A 120 2.32 -21.36 2.31
C SER A 120 1.08 -20.61 2.78
N LEU A 121 0.63 -19.59 2.04
CA LEU A 121 -0.57 -18.81 2.35
C LEU A 121 -1.84 -19.69 2.38
N SER A 122 -2.00 -20.55 1.38
CA SER A 122 -3.13 -21.49 1.32
C SER A 122 -3.12 -22.50 2.47
N ARG A 123 -1.95 -23.08 2.81
CA ARG A 123 -1.81 -24.03 3.93
C ARG A 123 -2.10 -23.39 5.29
N LEU A 124 -1.79 -22.10 5.43
CA LEU A 124 -1.98 -21.33 6.65
C LEU A 124 -3.36 -20.62 6.70
N ASN A 125 -4.19 -20.78 5.66
CA ASN A 125 -5.49 -20.13 5.51
C ASN A 125 -5.44 -18.59 5.66
N LEU A 126 -4.38 -17.97 5.15
CA LEU A 126 -4.16 -16.52 5.21
C LEU A 126 -4.63 -15.84 3.93
N ASN A 127 -5.45 -14.80 4.07
CA ASN A 127 -5.88 -13.98 2.95
C ASN A 127 -4.79 -12.94 2.60
N THR A 128 -4.67 -12.60 1.32
CA THR A 128 -3.81 -11.49 0.87
C THR A 128 -4.60 -10.51 0.01
N VAL A 129 -4.35 -9.21 0.22
CA VAL A 129 -4.85 -8.17 -0.70
C VAL A 129 -4.19 -8.29 -2.08
N CYS A 130 -3.06 -9.00 -2.17
CA CYS A 130 -2.38 -9.28 -3.43
C CYS A 130 -3.28 -10.09 -4.38
N GLU A 131 -3.97 -11.10 -3.85
CA GLU A 131 -4.91 -11.94 -4.60
C GLU A 131 -6.30 -11.29 -4.66
N GLU A 132 -6.87 -10.89 -3.51
CA GLU A 132 -8.25 -10.41 -3.41
C GLU A 132 -8.49 -9.07 -4.10
N ALA A 133 -7.47 -8.19 -4.20
CA ALA A 133 -7.54 -6.95 -4.99
C ALA A 133 -6.98 -7.10 -6.43
N GLN A 134 -6.70 -8.32 -6.89
CA GLN A 134 -6.18 -8.62 -8.24
C GLN A 134 -4.91 -7.82 -8.58
N CYS A 135 -3.93 -7.81 -7.68
CA CYS A 135 -2.76 -6.94 -7.77
C CYS A 135 -1.87 -7.28 -8.99
N PRO A 136 -1.57 -6.33 -9.89
CA PRO A 136 -0.72 -6.58 -11.06
C PRO A 136 0.74 -6.90 -10.70
N ASN A 137 1.17 -6.59 -9.47
CA ASN A 137 2.55 -6.72 -9.02
C ASN A 137 2.79 -8.03 -8.24
N ILE A 138 1.77 -8.89 -8.07
CA ILE A 138 1.86 -10.09 -7.21
C ILE A 138 3.06 -10.98 -7.58
N GLY A 139 3.31 -11.18 -8.88
CA GLY A 139 4.45 -11.96 -9.36
C GLY A 139 5.82 -11.31 -9.12
N GLU A 140 5.89 -9.98 -9.03
CA GLU A 140 7.14 -9.27 -8.69
C GLU A 140 7.40 -9.33 -7.19
N CYS A 141 6.38 -9.03 -6.38
CA CYS A 141 6.49 -9.01 -4.93
C CYS A 141 6.80 -10.41 -4.36
N TRP A 142 6.11 -11.47 -4.80
CA TRP A 142 6.27 -12.81 -4.23
C TRP A 142 7.51 -13.56 -4.72
N ASN A 143 8.02 -13.26 -5.92
CA ASN A 143 9.35 -13.75 -6.34
C ASN A 143 10.51 -12.97 -5.69
N GLY A 144 10.19 -11.85 -5.02
CA GLY A 144 11.12 -11.02 -4.28
C GLY A 144 11.89 -9.98 -5.10
N GLY A 145 11.41 -9.62 -6.29
CA GLY A 145 11.97 -8.52 -7.09
C GLY A 145 13.49 -8.57 -7.27
N GLY A 146 14.14 -7.41 -7.12
CA GLY A 146 15.58 -7.22 -7.42
C GLY A 146 16.56 -7.59 -6.30
N ASP A 147 16.13 -7.67 -5.04
CA ASP A 147 16.95 -8.06 -3.88
C ASP A 147 16.67 -9.50 -3.41
N GLY A 148 15.65 -10.16 -3.97
CA GLY A 148 15.30 -11.55 -3.73
C GLY A 148 14.40 -11.80 -2.51
N ILE A 149 13.98 -10.76 -1.78
CA ILE A 149 13.14 -10.86 -0.58
C ILE A 149 11.66 -10.83 -0.98
N ALA A 150 10.95 -11.95 -0.80
CA ALA A 150 9.54 -12.05 -1.08
C ALA A 150 8.70 -11.20 -0.11
N THR A 151 7.85 -10.32 -0.64
CA THR A 151 6.95 -9.47 0.14
C THR A 151 5.50 -9.83 -0.13
N ALA A 152 4.72 -10.09 0.92
CA ALA A 152 3.27 -10.24 0.86
C ALA A 152 2.59 -9.21 1.77
N THR A 153 1.36 -8.83 1.45
CA THR A 153 0.51 -7.99 2.30
C THR A 153 -0.65 -8.83 2.80
N ILE A 154 -0.67 -9.12 4.10
CA ILE A 154 -1.64 -10.02 4.73
C ILE A 154 -2.90 -9.24 5.05
N MET A 155 -4.05 -9.81 4.71
CA MET A 155 -5.36 -9.23 4.93
C MET A 155 -6.07 -9.96 6.06
N LEU A 156 -6.19 -9.28 7.21
CA LEU A 156 -6.90 -9.72 8.39
C LEU A 156 -8.42 -9.53 8.23
N LEU A 157 -9.19 -10.16 9.13
CA LEU A 157 -10.64 -10.06 9.27
C LEU A 157 -11.43 -10.65 8.09
N GLY A 158 -10.79 -11.56 7.34
CA GLY A 158 -11.35 -12.27 6.20
C GLY A 158 -11.19 -11.55 4.85
N ASP A 159 -11.92 -12.06 3.85
CA ASP A 159 -11.87 -11.64 2.44
C ASP A 159 -13.06 -10.75 2.00
N THR A 160 -13.99 -10.48 2.92
CA THR A 160 -15.31 -9.93 2.61
C THR A 160 -15.61 -8.68 3.44
N CYS A 161 -15.72 -7.55 2.75
CA CYS A 161 -15.82 -6.21 3.31
C CYS A 161 -17.28 -5.77 3.57
N THR A 162 -17.51 -4.99 4.64
CA THR A 162 -18.81 -4.35 4.91
C THR A 162 -19.08 -3.11 4.04
N ARG A 163 -18.10 -2.67 3.25
CA ARG A 163 -18.12 -1.44 2.44
C ARG A 163 -17.92 -1.72 0.94
N GLY A 164 -18.56 -0.88 0.12
CA GLY A 164 -18.60 -1.00 -1.34
C GLY A 164 -17.84 0.10 -2.07
N CYS A 165 -16.53 0.22 -1.81
CA CYS A 165 -15.66 1.16 -2.52
C CYS A 165 -15.60 0.83 -4.03
N ARG A 166 -15.95 1.78 -4.90
CA ARG A 166 -16.23 1.55 -6.33
C ARG A 166 -14.97 1.33 -7.19
N PHE A 167 -13.80 1.46 -6.58
CA PHE A 167 -12.50 1.11 -7.15
C PHE A 167 -12.01 -0.29 -6.76
N CYS A 168 -12.55 -0.90 -5.70
CA CYS A 168 -11.97 -2.05 -5.00
C CYS A 168 -12.64 -3.37 -5.40
N ALA A 169 -11.82 -4.38 -5.74
CA ALA A 169 -12.30 -5.69 -6.21
C ALA A 169 -12.67 -6.69 -5.10
N VAL A 170 -12.33 -6.37 -3.84
CA VAL A 170 -12.58 -7.22 -2.66
C VAL A 170 -14.08 -7.50 -2.52
N LYS A 171 -14.44 -8.71 -2.12
CA LYS A 171 -15.83 -9.17 -1.98
C LYS A 171 -16.57 -8.30 -0.96
N THR A 172 -17.88 -8.13 -1.12
CA THR A 172 -18.68 -7.29 -0.21
C THR A 172 -19.89 -8.04 0.35
N SER A 173 -20.11 -7.95 1.67
CA SER A 173 -21.32 -8.43 2.34
C SER A 173 -21.68 -7.48 3.47
N ARG A 174 -22.98 -7.24 3.69
CA ARG A 174 -23.44 -6.53 4.92
C ARG A 174 -23.20 -7.35 6.17
N ASN A 175 -23.23 -8.68 6.05
CA ASN A 175 -23.05 -9.65 7.11
C ASN A 175 -21.92 -10.61 6.67
N PRO A 176 -20.64 -10.23 6.82
CA PRO A 176 -19.52 -11.16 6.62
C PRO A 176 -19.49 -12.23 7.72
N ALA A 177 -18.65 -13.24 7.56
CA ALA A 177 -18.39 -14.21 8.63
C ALA A 177 -17.77 -13.52 9.86
N PRO A 178 -18.02 -14.01 11.10
CA PRO A 178 -17.31 -13.50 12.28
C PRO A 178 -15.80 -13.68 12.10
N PRO A 179 -14.95 -12.77 12.64
CA PRO A 179 -13.51 -12.96 12.61
C PRO A 179 -13.11 -14.23 13.37
N ASP A 180 -12.09 -14.95 12.90
CA ASP A 180 -11.52 -16.07 13.65
C ASP A 180 -10.75 -15.52 14.87
N PRO A 181 -11.11 -15.87 16.12
CA PRO A 181 -10.37 -15.41 17.30
C PRO A 181 -8.89 -15.84 17.34
N MET A 182 -8.51 -16.87 16.57
CA MET A 182 -7.13 -17.35 16.48
C MET A 182 -6.34 -16.74 15.31
N GLU A 183 -6.98 -15.99 14.39
CA GLU A 183 -6.32 -15.30 13.27
C GLU A 183 -5.11 -14.45 13.72
N PRO A 184 -5.13 -13.72 14.85
CA PRO A 184 -3.97 -12.93 15.29
C PRO A 184 -2.73 -13.78 15.60
N LEU A 185 -2.90 -14.87 16.36
CA LEU A 185 -1.79 -15.72 16.77
C LEU A 185 -1.29 -16.60 15.63
N ASN A 186 -2.21 -17.13 14.82
CA ASN A 186 -1.89 -17.94 13.65
C ASN A 186 -1.12 -17.11 12.61
N THR A 187 -1.59 -15.89 12.33
CA THR A 187 -0.93 -14.95 11.42
C THR A 187 0.44 -14.54 11.93
N ALA A 188 0.58 -14.21 13.23
CA ALA A 188 1.86 -13.85 13.81
C ALA A 188 2.88 -15.00 13.76
N THR A 189 2.45 -16.22 14.09
CA THR A 189 3.29 -17.43 14.01
C THR A 189 3.74 -17.72 12.58
N ALA A 190 2.83 -17.57 11.61
CA ALA A 190 3.13 -17.72 10.19
C ALA A 190 4.19 -16.71 9.73
N ILE A 191 3.97 -15.41 9.95
CA ILE A 191 4.87 -14.34 9.51
C ILE A 191 6.26 -14.48 10.17
N ALA A 192 6.32 -14.81 11.46
CA ALA A 192 7.59 -15.07 12.15
C ALA A 192 8.39 -16.22 11.51
N SER A 193 7.71 -17.26 11.00
CA SER A 193 8.35 -18.39 10.31
C SER A 193 8.93 -18.05 8.93
N TRP A 194 8.47 -16.96 8.29
CA TRP A 194 8.91 -16.58 6.94
C TRP A 194 10.25 -15.84 6.92
N GLY A 195 10.78 -15.46 8.07
CA GLY A 195 12.08 -14.77 8.18
C GLY A 195 12.07 -13.31 7.69
N VAL A 196 10.95 -12.77 7.22
CA VAL A 196 10.84 -11.39 6.72
C VAL A 196 11.09 -10.35 7.83
N ASP A 197 11.80 -9.27 7.50
CA ASP A 197 12.10 -8.17 8.45
C ASP A 197 11.08 -7.03 8.39
N TYR A 198 10.22 -7.00 7.37
CA TYR A 198 9.16 -6.02 7.19
C TYR A 198 7.88 -6.72 6.72
N ILE A 199 6.74 -6.36 7.29
CA ILE A 199 5.44 -6.86 6.88
C ILE A 199 4.40 -5.75 6.84
N VAL A 200 3.51 -5.82 5.85
CA VAL A 200 2.31 -4.96 5.78
C VAL A 200 1.10 -5.81 6.14
N LEU A 201 0.38 -5.40 7.19
CA LEU A 201 -0.95 -5.88 7.52
C LEU A 201 -1.99 -4.91 6.95
N THR A 202 -3.08 -5.44 6.42
CA THR A 202 -4.28 -4.69 6.04
C THR A 202 -5.51 -5.45 6.51
N SER A 203 -6.70 -4.88 6.38
CA SER A 203 -7.96 -5.62 6.55
C SER A 203 -9.00 -5.17 5.54
N VAL A 204 -10.11 -5.89 5.52
CA VAL A 204 -11.39 -5.36 5.03
C VAL A 204 -12.02 -4.41 6.07
N ASP A 205 -12.96 -3.55 5.66
CA ASP A 205 -13.79 -2.81 6.61
C ASP A 205 -14.75 -3.77 7.33
N ARG A 206 -14.84 -3.64 8.66
CA ARG A 206 -15.72 -4.43 9.54
C ARG A 206 -16.62 -3.51 10.36
N ASP A 207 -17.55 -2.83 9.70
CA ASP A 207 -18.55 -1.99 10.39
C ASP A 207 -19.52 -2.82 11.27
N ASP A 208 -19.51 -4.14 11.14
CA ASP A 208 -20.32 -5.07 11.95
C ASP A 208 -19.78 -5.31 13.37
N ILE A 209 -18.51 -4.98 13.64
CA ILE A 209 -17.91 -5.06 15.00
C ILE A 209 -17.70 -3.68 15.62
N PRO A 210 -17.71 -3.54 16.97
CA PRO A 210 -17.75 -2.22 17.62
C PRO A 210 -16.53 -1.33 17.34
N ASP A 211 -15.33 -1.90 17.33
CA ASP A 211 -14.04 -1.21 17.18
C ASP A 211 -13.54 -1.15 15.71
N GLY A 212 -14.37 -1.60 14.76
CA GLY A 212 -13.99 -1.72 13.34
C GLY A 212 -12.85 -2.70 13.07
N GLY A 213 -12.46 -3.54 14.04
CA GLY A 213 -11.36 -4.50 13.95
C GLY A 213 -10.01 -4.02 14.47
N SER A 214 -9.92 -2.82 15.05
CA SER A 214 -8.64 -2.28 15.54
C SER A 214 -7.98 -3.14 16.61
N GLY A 215 -8.75 -3.67 17.57
CA GLY A 215 -8.26 -4.57 18.60
C GLY A 215 -7.70 -5.86 18.03
N HIS A 216 -8.26 -6.34 16.92
CA HIS A 216 -7.78 -7.52 16.20
C HIS A 216 -6.42 -7.26 15.55
N PHE A 217 -6.25 -6.14 14.81
CA PHE A 217 -4.92 -5.71 14.35
C PHE A 217 -3.94 -5.61 15.52
N ALA A 218 -4.34 -4.94 16.61
CA ALA A 218 -3.47 -4.68 17.75
C ALA A 218 -3.00 -5.98 18.43
N GLN A 219 -3.83 -7.03 18.46
CA GLN A 219 -3.44 -8.36 18.91
C GLN A 219 -2.43 -9.02 17.96
N THR A 220 -2.65 -8.94 16.64
CA THR A 220 -1.72 -9.51 15.65
C THR A 220 -0.35 -8.83 15.71
N VAL A 221 -0.31 -7.50 15.84
CA VAL A 221 0.95 -6.74 15.99
C VAL A 221 1.69 -7.14 17.27
N LYS A 222 0.99 -7.22 18.41
CA LYS A 222 1.60 -7.62 19.69
C LYS A 222 2.18 -9.03 19.62
N ALA A 223 1.41 -10.01 19.13
CA ALA A 223 1.87 -11.37 18.96
C ALA A 223 3.09 -11.47 18.02
N MET A 224 3.15 -10.69 16.93
CA MET A 224 4.33 -10.62 16.08
C MET A 224 5.54 -10.03 16.79
N LYS A 225 5.38 -8.94 17.55
CA LYS A 225 6.47 -8.30 18.31
C LYS A 225 6.95 -9.16 19.48
N GLU A 226 6.10 -10.02 20.05
CA GLU A 226 6.50 -11.03 21.04
C GLU A 226 7.33 -12.15 20.40
N LEU A 227 6.96 -12.63 19.21
CA LEU A 227 7.65 -13.71 18.50
C LEU A 227 8.94 -13.26 17.78
N LYS A 228 8.97 -12.05 17.22
CA LYS A 228 10.11 -11.44 16.53
C LYS A 228 10.15 -9.92 16.83
N PRO A 229 10.75 -9.47 17.94
CA PRO A 229 10.76 -8.05 18.34
C PRO A 229 11.26 -7.07 17.26
N GLU A 230 12.25 -7.51 16.48
CA GLU A 230 12.88 -6.73 15.40
C GLU A 230 12.05 -6.65 14.10
N ILE A 231 10.93 -7.39 13.98
CA ILE A 231 10.09 -7.29 12.78
C ILE A 231 9.45 -5.92 12.69
N MET A 232 9.55 -5.28 11.53
CA MET A 232 8.88 -4.01 11.27
C MET A 232 7.48 -4.24 10.71
N VAL A 233 6.51 -3.51 11.25
CA VAL A 233 5.09 -3.71 10.97
C VAL A 233 4.45 -2.40 10.53
N GLU A 234 3.98 -2.40 9.27
CA GLU A 234 3.05 -1.38 8.76
C GLU A 234 1.62 -1.91 8.87
N CYS A 235 0.70 -1.10 9.38
CA CYS A 235 -0.73 -1.42 9.33
C CYS A 235 -1.45 -0.42 8.42
N LEU A 236 -1.97 -0.91 7.30
CA LEU A 236 -2.88 -0.20 6.41
C LEU A 236 -4.32 -0.41 6.89
N THR A 237 -4.93 0.64 7.43
CA THR A 237 -6.19 0.52 8.19
C THR A 237 -7.39 1.03 7.42
N SER A 238 -8.58 0.56 7.83
CA SER A 238 -9.83 1.29 7.63
C SER A 238 -9.78 2.67 8.32
N ASP A 239 -10.85 3.46 8.17
CA ASP A 239 -11.01 4.68 8.94
C ASP A 239 -11.61 4.45 10.35
N PHE A 240 -11.89 3.19 10.72
CA PHE A 240 -12.62 2.81 11.95
C PHE A 240 -13.92 3.62 12.21
N ARG A 241 -14.58 4.11 11.15
CA ARG A 241 -15.73 5.04 11.21
C ARG A 241 -15.42 6.37 11.94
N GLY A 242 -14.16 6.77 11.97
CA GLY A 242 -13.70 7.93 12.73
C GLY A 242 -13.53 7.67 14.24
N ASP A 243 -13.60 6.43 14.72
CA ASP A 243 -13.32 6.12 16.13
C ASP A 243 -11.83 6.31 16.45
N LEU A 244 -11.51 7.43 17.09
CA LEU A 244 -10.14 7.76 17.47
C LEU A 244 -9.59 6.84 18.58
N LYS A 245 -10.44 6.23 19.41
CA LYS A 245 -9.99 5.23 20.41
C LYS A 245 -9.57 3.92 19.74
N ALA A 246 -10.23 3.56 18.65
CA ALA A 246 -9.78 2.47 17.80
C ALA A 246 -8.40 2.81 17.21
N VAL A 247 -8.21 4.01 16.64
CA VAL A 247 -6.89 4.46 16.14
C VAL A 247 -5.81 4.40 17.24
N GLU A 248 -6.08 4.93 18.43
CA GLU A 248 -5.19 4.91 19.59
C GLU A 248 -4.81 3.47 20.00
N THR A 249 -5.80 2.57 20.11
CA THR A 249 -5.60 1.15 20.44
C THR A 249 -4.59 0.48 19.51
N LEU A 250 -4.67 0.76 18.21
CA LEU A 250 -3.71 0.25 17.23
C LEU A 250 -2.36 0.93 17.36
N VAL A 251 -2.29 2.27 17.45
CA VAL A 251 -1.03 3.03 17.61
C VAL A 251 -0.16 2.51 18.77
N HIS A 252 -0.77 2.13 19.89
CA HIS A 252 -0.09 1.59 21.06
C HIS A 252 0.12 0.06 21.04
N SER A 253 -0.18 -0.62 19.93
CA SER A 253 0.10 -2.06 19.75
C SER A 253 1.58 -2.41 19.58
N GLY A 254 2.40 -1.43 19.19
CA GLY A 254 3.82 -1.62 18.90
C GLY A 254 4.20 -1.50 17.41
N LEU A 255 3.26 -1.21 16.51
CA LEU A 255 3.57 -1.00 15.09
C LEU A 255 4.53 0.17 14.84
N ASP A 256 5.13 0.15 13.65
CA ASP A 256 6.17 1.08 13.22
C ASP A 256 5.64 2.13 12.22
N VAL A 257 4.67 1.77 11.36
CA VAL A 257 4.04 2.70 10.41
C VAL A 257 2.52 2.54 10.40
N PHE A 258 1.82 3.62 10.77
CA PHE A 258 0.36 3.70 10.65
C PHE A 258 -0.01 4.24 9.26
N ALA A 259 -0.63 3.42 8.42
CA ALA A 259 -1.05 3.79 7.08
C ALA A 259 -2.57 3.88 6.98
N HIS A 260 -3.09 4.96 6.41
CA HIS A 260 -4.50 5.06 6.02
C HIS A 260 -4.63 5.87 4.73
N ASN A 261 -5.30 5.31 3.73
CA ASN A 261 -5.41 5.92 2.42
C ASN A 261 -6.59 6.89 2.33
N VAL A 262 -6.33 8.13 1.89
CA VAL A 262 -7.40 9.03 1.41
C VAL A 262 -7.94 8.61 0.03
N GLU A 263 -7.16 7.85 -0.75
CA GLU A 263 -7.44 7.26 -2.06
C GLU A 263 -7.66 8.24 -3.23
N THR A 264 -8.29 9.40 -3.01
CA THR A 264 -8.58 10.38 -4.08
C THR A 264 -8.80 11.80 -3.52
N VAL A 265 -8.88 12.79 -4.40
CA VAL A 265 -9.13 14.20 -4.04
C VAL A 265 -10.54 14.43 -3.48
N LYS A 266 -10.70 15.51 -2.69
CA LYS A 266 -11.92 15.80 -1.89
C LYS A 266 -13.24 15.70 -2.67
N ARG A 267 -13.29 16.24 -3.90
CA ARG A 267 -14.47 16.18 -4.78
C ARG A 267 -14.90 14.76 -5.15
N LEU A 268 -13.95 13.85 -5.36
CA LEU A 268 -14.22 12.50 -5.90
C LEU A 268 -14.59 11.47 -4.82
N GLN A 269 -14.45 11.80 -3.54
CA GLN A 269 -14.61 10.87 -2.41
C GLN A 269 -15.92 10.07 -2.47
N ARG A 270 -17.08 10.74 -2.61
CA ARG A 270 -18.40 10.08 -2.71
C ARG A 270 -18.62 9.28 -4.01
N ILE A 271 -17.79 9.49 -5.04
CA ILE A 271 -17.85 8.77 -6.31
C ILE A 271 -16.96 7.51 -6.25
N VAL A 272 -15.85 7.59 -5.53
CA VAL A 272 -14.78 6.57 -5.48
C VAL A 272 -14.93 5.61 -4.31
N ARG A 273 -15.13 6.12 -3.10
CA ARG A 273 -15.18 5.35 -1.85
C ARG A 273 -16.63 5.08 -1.44
N ASP A 274 -16.81 4.16 -0.49
CA ASP A 274 -18.11 3.95 0.16
C ASP A 274 -18.57 5.26 0.84
N PRO A 275 -19.86 5.62 0.82
CA PRO A 275 -20.36 6.86 1.43
C PRO A 275 -20.06 7.04 2.94
N ARG A 276 -19.72 5.96 3.66
CA ARG A 276 -19.26 6.00 5.06
C ARG A 276 -17.82 6.50 5.23
N ALA A 277 -17.01 6.50 4.17
CA ALA A 277 -15.65 6.99 4.18
C ALA A 277 -15.60 8.46 3.73
N GLY A 278 -15.18 9.35 4.63
CA GLY A 278 -15.07 10.80 4.39
C GLY A 278 -13.64 11.29 4.22
N TYR A 279 -13.45 12.38 3.48
CA TYR A 279 -12.13 13.03 3.32
C TYR A 279 -11.58 13.51 4.67
N ASP A 280 -12.35 14.37 5.33
CA ASP A 280 -11.96 15.00 6.59
C ASP A 280 -11.88 13.96 7.74
N GLN A 281 -12.64 12.85 7.63
CA GLN A 281 -12.56 11.69 8.52
C GLN A 281 -11.23 10.94 8.34
N SER A 282 -10.81 10.66 7.10
CA SER A 282 -9.51 10.05 6.81
C SER A 282 -8.34 10.93 7.25
N LEU A 283 -8.44 12.26 7.06
CA LEU A 283 -7.45 13.20 7.59
C LEU A 283 -7.45 13.22 9.12
N ALA A 284 -8.61 13.17 9.79
CA ALA A 284 -8.69 13.11 11.25
C ALA A 284 -8.07 11.82 11.83
N VAL A 285 -8.26 10.67 11.17
CA VAL A 285 -7.63 9.39 11.54
C VAL A 285 -6.10 9.48 11.46
N LEU A 286 -5.56 9.94 10.32
CA LEU A 286 -4.12 10.13 10.12
C LEU A 286 -3.54 11.13 11.13
N LYS A 287 -4.21 12.28 11.31
CA LYS A 287 -3.81 13.31 12.27
C LYS A 287 -3.81 12.78 13.70
N HIS A 288 -4.83 12.01 14.10
CA HIS A 288 -4.86 11.43 15.44
C HIS A 288 -3.70 10.45 15.62
N ALA A 289 -3.53 9.49 14.70
CA ALA A 289 -2.45 8.51 14.76
C ALA A 289 -1.05 9.14 14.87
N LYS A 290 -0.82 10.26 14.16
CA LYS A 290 0.43 11.03 14.22
C LYS A 290 0.72 11.62 15.60
N HIS A 291 -0.31 12.03 16.33
CA HIS A 291 -0.20 12.70 17.63
C HIS A 291 -0.37 11.76 18.84
N SER A 292 -1.01 10.60 18.71
CA SER A 292 -1.21 9.65 19.82
C SER A 292 0.10 9.04 20.35
N LYS A 293 1.13 8.92 19.51
CA LYS A 293 2.46 8.42 19.90
C LYS A 293 3.55 9.25 19.23
N GLU A 294 4.41 9.84 20.05
CA GLU A 294 5.56 10.62 19.55
C GLU A 294 6.37 9.82 18.52
N GLY A 295 6.77 10.49 17.44
CA GLY A 295 7.54 9.91 16.35
C GLY A 295 6.83 8.81 15.55
N MET A 296 5.51 8.60 15.72
CA MET A 296 4.75 7.70 14.84
C MET A 296 4.94 8.13 13.38
N ILE A 297 5.25 7.17 12.53
CA ILE A 297 5.34 7.37 11.08
C ILE A 297 3.94 7.14 10.52
N THR A 298 3.44 8.12 9.78
CA THR A 298 2.14 8.05 9.12
C THR A 298 2.28 8.06 7.61
N LYS A 299 1.42 7.31 6.94
CA LYS A 299 1.48 7.06 5.50
C LYS A 299 0.10 7.14 4.87
N SER A 300 0.02 7.71 3.66
CA SER A 300 -1.22 7.72 2.88
C SER A 300 -0.96 7.47 1.39
N SER A 301 -2.05 7.19 0.66
CA SER A 301 -2.04 6.91 -0.77
C SER A 301 -3.13 7.69 -1.49
N ILE A 302 -2.84 8.10 -2.72
CA ILE A 302 -3.80 8.60 -3.70
C ILE A 302 -3.63 7.80 -4.99
N MET A 303 -4.75 7.34 -5.56
CA MET A 303 -4.78 6.77 -6.91
C MET A 303 -5.06 7.86 -7.93
N LEU A 304 -4.28 7.88 -9.02
CA LEU A 304 -4.43 8.81 -10.12
C LEU A 304 -5.15 8.17 -11.32
N GLY A 305 -5.78 8.99 -12.15
CA GLY A 305 -6.56 8.58 -13.31
C GLY A 305 -8.05 8.33 -13.03
N LEU A 306 -8.60 8.89 -11.94
CA LEU A 306 -10.01 8.82 -11.57
C LEU A 306 -10.81 10.06 -12.01
N GLY A 307 -10.12 11.11 -12.48
CA GLY A 307 -10.70 12.36 -12.98
C GLY A 307 -10.47 13.55 -12.05
N GLU A 308 -9.45 13.47 -11.22
CA GLU A 308 -8.85 14.55 -10.43
C GLU A 308 -8.08 15.53 -11.33
N SER A 309 -8.05 16.82 -10.98
CA SER A 309 -7.15 17.79 -11.61
C SER A 309 -5.82 17.89 -10.85
N ASP A 310 -4.80 18.43 -11.53
CA ASP A 310 -3.49 18.67 -10.91
C ASP A 310 -3.58 19.66 -9.73
N ASP A 311 -4.51 20.62 -9.75
CA ASP A 311 -4.69 21.56 -8.64
C ASP A 311 -5.44 20.94 -7.45
N GLU A 312 -6.44 20.09 -7.69
CA GLU A 312 -7.08 19.30 -6.63
C GLU A 312 -6.08 18.30 -5.99
N LEU A 313 -5.13 17.80 -6.76
CA LEU A 313 -4.08 16.94 -6.24
C LEU A 313 -3.08 17.73 -5.40
N LYS A 314 -2.69 18.96 -5.80
CA LYS A 314 -1.87 19.85 -4.96
C LYS A 314 -2.56 20.20 -3.64
N GLU A 315 -3.87 20.48 -3.66
CA GLU A 315 -4.69 20.69 -2.46
C GLU A 315 -4.63 19.45 -1.55
N ALA A 316 -4.90 18.26 -2.09
CA ALA A 316 -4.89 17.03 -1.30
C ALA A 316 -3.51 16.68 -0.72
N LEU A 317 -2.43 17.00 -1.44
CA LEU A 317 -1.05 16.86 -0.97
C LEU A 317 -0.72 17.87 0.14
N ALA A 318 -1.18 19.11 0.02
CA ALA A 318 -1.03 20.13 1.05
C ALA A 318 -1.80 19.78 2.33
N ASP A 319 -3.03 19.28 2.21
CA ASP A 319 -3.86 18.82 3.34
C ASP A 319 -3.20 17.67 4.10
N LEU A 320 -2.67 16.66 3.39
CA LEU A 320 -1.91 15.56 3.99
C LEU A 320 -0.64 16.05 4.70
N ARG A 321 0.05 17.05 4.15
CA ARG A 321 1.22 17.68 4.79
C ARG A 321 0.85 18.52 6.00
N ALA A 322 -0.28 19.22 5.99
CA ALA A 322 -0.77 20.04 7.10
C ALA A 322 -1.17 19.23 8.35
N ILE A 323 -1.27 17.90 8.24
CA ILE A 323 -1.47 16.95 9.34
C ILE A 323 -0.26 16.05 9.60
N ASP A 324 0.90 16.41 9.03
CA ASP A 324 2.19 15.74 9.19
C ASP A 324 2.28 14.26 8.74
N VAL A 325 1.61 13.91 7.64
CA VAL A 325 1.84 12.61 6.96
C VAL A 325 3.26 12.54 6.40
N ASP A 326 4.03 11.57 6.86
CA ASP A 326 5.45 11.42 6.51
C ASP A 326 5.66 10.86 5.10
N ILE A 327 4.84 9.88 4.70
CA ILE A 327 5.04 9.08 3.49
C ILE A 327 3.81 9.16 2.58
N LEU A 328 4.05 9.40 1.30
CA LEU A 328 3.02 9.41 0.25
C LEU A 328 3.27 8.32 -0.79
N THR A 329 2.21 7.63 -1.20
CA THR A 329 2.23 6.76 -2.39
C THR A 329 1.25 7.25 -3.46
N LEU A 330 1.73 7.41 -4.70
CA LEU A 330 0.95 7.82 -5.87
C LEU A 330 1.03 6.74 -6.95
N GLY A 331 -0.11 6.15 -7.30
CA GLY A 331 -0.18 5.03 -8.25
C GLY A 331 -1.33 5.17 -9.25
N GLN A 332 -1.21 4.54 -10.42
CA GLN A 332 -2.30 4.53 -11.41
C GLN A 332 -3.46 3.66 -10.89
N TYR A 333 -4.67 4.22 -10.92
CA TYR A 333 -5.90 3.46 -10.81
C TYR A 333 -6.01 2.50 -12.00
N LEU A 334 -6.10 1.20 -11.72
CA LEU A 334 -6.37 0.17 -12.70
C LEU A 334 -7.74 -0.43 -12.40
N GLN A 335 -8.68 -0.27 -13.34
CA GLN A 335 -10.01 -0.84 -13.24
C GLN A 335 -9.96 -2.39 -13.17
N PRO A 336 -10.43 -3.03 -12.08
CA PRO A 336 -10.41 -4.49 -11.95
C PRO A 336 -11.35 -5.17 -12.96
N THR A 337 -12.62 -4.75 -12.98
CA THR A 337 -13.64 -5.27 -13.90
C THR A 337 -14.47 -4.12 -14.49
N PRO A 338 -15.18 -4.32 -15.62
CA PRO A 338 -16.06 -3.28 -16.19
C PRO A 338 -17.16 -2.77 -15.24
N LEU A 339 -17.45 -3.45 -14.13
CA LEU A 339 -18.42 -3.01 -13.12
C LEU A 339 -17.84 -1.95 -12.16
N HIS A 340 -16.52 -1.78 -12.15
CA HIS A 340 -15.82 -0.75 -11.39
C HIS A 340 -15.69 0.54 -12.18
N LEU A 341 -15.19 1.59 -11.53
CA LEU A 341 -15.00 2.90 -12.16
C LEU A 341 -14.21 2.83 -13.47
N THR A 342 -14.66 3.61 -14.46
CA THR A 342 -13.92 3.79 -15.71
C THR A 342 -12.69 4.66 -15.47
N VAL A 343 -11.52 4.20 -15.93
CA VAL A 343 -10.29 4.99 -15.92
C VAL A 343 -10.49 6.25 -16.77
N LYS A 344 -10.20 7.43 -16.20
CA LYS A 344 -10.33 8.73 -16.89
C LYS A 344 -9.04 9.19 -17.57
N GLU A 345 -7.89 8.89 -16.98
CA GLU A 345 -6.56 9.20 -17.53
C GLU A 345 -5.63 8.02 -17.24
N TYR A 346 -4.79 7.65 -18.22
CA TYR A 346 -3.60 6.84 -17.97
C TYR A 346 -2.41 7.78 -17.81
N VAL A 347 -2.08 8.11 -16.57
CA VAL A 347 -1.02 9.05 -16.20
C VAL A 347 0.32 8.52 -16.68
N THR A 348 1.13 9.41 -17.28
CA THR A 348 2.43 9.04 -17.85
C THR A 348 3.51 8.90 -16.77
N PRO A 349 4.58 8.11 -16.99
CA PRO A 349 5.69 7.99 -16.05
C PRO A 349 6.33 9.34 -15.68
N GLU A 350 6.38 10.27 -16.62
CA GLU A 350 6.94 11.62 -16.44
C GLU A 350 6.08 12.47 -15.50
N LYS A 351 4.74 12.37 -15.61
CA LYS A 351 3.81 13.03 -14.69
C LYS A 351 3.91 12.43 -13.28
N PHE A 352 4.12 11.12 -13.13
CA PHE A 352 4.45 10.53 -11.83
C PHE A 352 5.80 11.02 -11.28
N ALA A 353 6.84 11.15 -12.10
CA ALA A 353 8.14 11.68 -11.68
C ALA A 353 8.02 13.13 -11.16
N PHE A 354 7.29 14.00 -11.89
CA PHE A 354 6.95 15.35 -11.43
C PHE A 354 6.26 15.34 -10.06
N TRP A 355 5.25 14.49 -9.85
CA TRP A 355 4.56 14.41 -8.56
C TRP A 355 5.45 13.91 -7.42
N LYS A 356 6.48 13.10 -7.72
CA LYS A 356 7.49 12.70 -6.75
C LYS A 356 8.26 13.93 -6.25
N GLU A 357 8.87 14.65 -7.19
CA GLU A 357 9.68 15.84 -6.91
C GLU A 357 8.87 16.91 -6.19
N TYR A 358 7.62 17.15 -6.64
CA TYR A 358 6.71 18.08 -5.99
C TYR A 358 6.40 17.67 -4.55
N GLY A 359 6.04 16.40 -4.31
CA GLY A 359 5.73 15.90 -2.97
C GLY A 359 6.93 15.97 -2.01
N GLU A 360 8.13 15.61 -2.47
CA GLU A 360 9.36 15.75 -1.70
C GLU A 360 9.67 17.24 -1.42
N SER A 361 9.41 18.14 -2.38
CA SER A 361 9.63 19.58 -2.22
C SER A 361 8.74 20.26 -1.16
N ILE A 362 7.54 19.73 -0.91
CA ILE A 362 6.61 20.21 0.13
C ILE A 362 6.77 19.46 1.47
N GLY A 363 7.83 18.67 1.62
CA GLY A 363 8.23 18.09 2.90
C GLY A 363 7.61 16.75 3.26
N PHE A 364 7.10 15.96 2.29
CA PHE A 364 6.98 14.52 2.52
C PHE A 364 8.40 13.95 2.69
N ARG A 365 8.60 13.10 3.70
CA ARG A 365 9.91 12.48 3.97
C ARG A 365 10.29 11.49 2.86
N TYR A 366 9.29 10.86 2.25
CA TYR A 366 9.47 10.01 1.09
C TYR A 366 8.19 9.91 0.25
N VAL A 367 8.37 9.93 -1.07
CA VAL A 367 7.28 9.78 -2.04
C VAL A 367 7.59 8.61 -2.99
N ALA A 368 6.76 7.58 -2.94
CA ALA A 368 6.71 6.57 -4.00
C ALA A 368 5.69 7.02 -5.04
N SER A 369 6.15 7.39 -6.23
CA SER A 369 5.26 7.83 -7.32
C SER A 369 5.59 7.05 -8.58
N GLY A 370 4.60 6.38 -9.15
CA GLY A 370 4.79 5.62 -10.40
C GLY A 370 3.57 4.83 -10.83
N PRO A 371 3.45 4.48 -12.12
CA PRO A 371 2.23 3.86 -12.67
C PRO A 371 1.82 2.56 -11.95
N LEU A 372 2.77 1.77 -11.45
CA LEU A 372 2.50 0.50 -10.77
C LEU A 372 2.66 0.57 -9.25
N VAL A 373 2.93 1.75 -8.67
CA VAL A 373 2.99 1.90 -7.21
C VAL A 373 1.63 1.57 -6.58
N ARG A 374 1.67 0.98 -5.39
CA ARG A 374 0.54 0.69 -4.50
C ARG A 374 0.91 1.14 -3.09
N SER A 375 -0.08 1.33 -2.22
CA SER A 375 0.16 1.64 -0.80
C SER A 375 1.14 0.65 -0.16
N SER A 376 0.95 -0.66 -0.39
CA SER A 376 1.86 -1.71 0.10
C SER A 376 2.98 -2.10 -0.88
N TYR A 377 3.21 -1.35 -1.96
CA TYR A 377 4.32 -1.63 -2.87
C TYR A 377 5.66 -1.27 -2.21
N ARG A 378 6.66 -2.11 -2.49
CA ARG A 378 7.99 -2.18 -1.84
C ARG A 378 8.82 -0.89 -1.84
N ALA A 379 8.41 0.11 -2.60
CA ALA A 379 9.13 1.38 -2.79
C ALA A 379 9.59 2.04 -1.48
N GLY A 380 8.80 1.95 -0.40
CA GLY A 380 9.15 2.51 0.90
C GLY A 380 10.03 1.64 1.80
N GLU A 381 10.20 0.33 1.55
CA GLU A 381 10.66 -0.62 2.58
C GLU A 381 12.06 -0.27 3.15
N LEU A 382 13.07 -0.11 2.31
CA LEU A 382 14.43 0.29 2.72
C LEU A 382 14.49 1.67 3.36
N PHE A 383 13.63 2.60 2.92
CA PHE A 383 13.58 3.95 3.47
C PHE A 383 12.92 3.97 4.85
N VAL A 384 11.80 3.26 5.02
CA VAL A 384 11.11 3.07 6.29
C VAL A 384 12.00 2.33 7.28
N GLN A 385 12.70 1.26 6.85
CA GLN A 385 13.70 0.59 7.65
C GLN A 385 14.79 1.56 8.14
N THR A 386 15.29 2.42 7.26
CA THR A 386 16.28 3.45 7.63
C THR A 386 15.70 4.43 8.66
N MET A 387 14.53 5.03 8.39
CA MET A 387 13.87 5.97 9.31
C MET A 387 13.63 5.39 10.71
N VAL A 388 13.09 4.17 10.79
CA VAL A 388 12.76 3.54 12.08
C VAL A 388 14.04 3.16 12.83
N ARG A 389 15.06 2.63 12.15
CA ARG A 389 16.37 2.32 12.75
C ARG A 389 17.11 3.57 13.23
N GLU A 390 17.05 4.68 12.48
CA GLU A 390 17.59 5.98 12.91
C GLU A 390 16.88 6.50 14.16
N ARG A 391 15.56 6.37 14.23
CA ARG A 391 14.78 6.72 15.42
C ARG A 391 15.20 5.88 16.63
N VAL A 392 15.23 4.56 16.53
CA VAL A 392 15.62 3.66 17.64
C VAL A 392 16.99 4.04 18.19
N LYS A 393 17.96 4.37 17.33
CA LYS A 393 19.28 4.88 17.73
C LYS A 393 19.20 6.22 18.46
N SER A 394 18.41 7.19 17.98
CA SER A 394 18.26 8.48 18.67
C SER A 394 17.57 8.36 20.04
N SER A 395 16.64 7.40 20.20
CA SER A 395 15.94 7.14 21.47
C SER A 395 16.74 6.29 22.46
N THR A 396 17.88 5.70 22.07
CA THR A 396 18.80 4.97 22.95
C THR A 396 20.10 5.72 23.23
N ALA A 397 20.31 6.86 22.58
CA ALA A 397 21.46 7.76 22.79
C ALA A 397 21.18 8.91 23.78
N ASN A 398 19.93 9.07 24.20
CA ASN A 398 19.45 9.97 25.26
C ASN A 398 18.99 9.15 26.48
#